data_AF-A0A953KN37-F1
#
_entry.id   AF-A0A953KN37-F1
#
_cell.length_a   1.000
_cell.length_b   1.000
_cell.length_c   1.000
_cell.angle_alpha   90.00
_cell.angle_beta   90.00
_cell.angle_gamma   90.00
#
_symmetry.space_group_name_H-M   'P 1'
#
loop_
_entity.id
_entity.type
_entity.pdbx_description
1 polymer ?
#
loop_
_entity_poly.entity_id
_entity_poly.type
_entity_poly.pdbx_seq_one_letter_code
_entity_poly.pdbx_strand_id
1 'polypeptide(L)'
;MSLCDQGDASACYNLGYLHYEQAQVAEAIYYFKKALILHPGLAPASNNLAVAEKAAGIEQWELPGWQFGRFADRLLSRIPQWILMVFYLSFALSGLWLWFRSMALVRRAAGQVLTALSLIVAVALYQQYVSHNTPKAIVMTADTGLYISPDEASEKKYGFRAGEEVLILDRIGQWLKVRTQGYETGWSDEKNLRRLQ
;
A
#
# COMPACT_ATOMS: atom_id res chain seq x y z
N MET A 1 8.48 -21.11 -17.78
CA MET A 1 8.45 -20.33 -16.53
C MET A 1 9.51 -19.25 -16.68
N SER A 2 9.12 -17.97 -16.60
CA SER A 2 10.06 -16.87 -16.88
C SER A 2 11.06 -16.71 -15.71
N LEU A 3 12.25 -16.13 -15.95
CA LEU A 3 13.21 -15.81 -14.88
C LEU A 3 12.61 -14.87 -13.81
N CYS A 4 11.67 -14.02 -14.21
CA CYS A 4 10.89 -13.21 -13.29
C CYS A 4 9.99 -14.04 -12.35
N ASP A 5 9.46 -15.17 -12.81
CA ASP A 5 8.68 -16.09 -11.97
C ASP A 5 9.57 -16.90 -11.02
N GLN A 6 10.87 -16.98 -11.29
CA GLN A 6 11.87 -17.55 -10.40
C GLN A 6 12.42 -16.54 -9.37
N GLY A 7 11.90 -15.31 -9.36
CA GLY A 7 12.26 -14.28 -8.39
C GLY A 7 13.45 -13.40 -8.79
N ASP A 8 13.85 -13.38 -10.07
CA ASP A 8 14.90 -12.47 -10.54
C ASP A 8 14.33 -11.06 -10.79
N ALA A 9 14.72 -10.11 -9.93
CA ALA A 9 14.30 -8.71 -10.02
C ALA A 9 14.70 -8.03 -11.34
N SER A 10 15.89 -8.33 -11.87
CA SER A 10 16.39 -7.76 -13.13
C SER A 10 15.60 -8.30 -14.31
N ALA A 11 15.24 -9.59 -14.29
CA ALA A 11 14.39 -10.18 -15.31
C ALA A 11 12.98 -9.58 -15.30
N CYS A 12 12.38 -9.37 -14.11
CA CYS A 12 11.10 -8.67 -13.99
C CYS A 12 11.20 -7.23 -14.52
N TYR A 13 12.25 -6.50 -14.17
CA TYR A 13 12.48 -5.15 -14.69
C TYR A 13 12.56 -5.14 -16.22
N ASN A 14 13.32 -6.06 -16.82
CA ASN A 14 13.46 -6.15 -18.27
C ASN A 14 12.13 -6.48 -18.95
N LEU A 15 11.31 -7.37 -18.38
CA LEU A 15 9.96 -7.62 -18.88
C LEU A 15 9.08 -6.37 -18.81
N GLY A 16 9.12 -5.64 -17.69
CA GLY A 16 8.40 -4.37 -17.56
C GLY A 16 8.82 -3.35 -18.61
N TYR A 17 10.12 -3.25 -18.87
CA TYR A 17 10.66 -2.39 -19.92
C TYR A 17 10.16 -2.80 -21.32
N LEU A 18 10.19 -4.09 -21.65
CA LEU A 18 9.69 -4.58 -22.94
C LEU A 18 8.19 -4.31 -23.14
N HIS A 19 7.38 -4.51 -22.10
CA HIS A 19 5.95 -4.19 -22.15
C HIS A 19 5.71 -2.68 -22.30
N TYR A 20 6.54 -1.86 -21.65
CA TYR A 20 6.47 -0.41 -21.79
C TYR A 20 6.74 0.05 -23.22
N GLU A 21 7.78 -0.49 -23.87
CA GLU A 21 8.12 -0.22 -25.27
C GLU A 21 7.00 -0.65 -26.24
N GLN A 22 6.22 -1.67 -25.88
CA GLN A 22 5.04 -2.14 -26.62
C GLN A 22 3.77 -1.34 -26.31
N ALA A 23 3.86 -0.24 -25.57
CA ALA A 23 2.74 0.57 -25.09
C ALA A 23 1.73 -0.20 -24.21
N GLN A 24 2.13 -1.34 -23.65
CA GLN A 24 1.33 -2.14 -22.72
C GLN A 24 1.58 -1.65 -21.28
N VAL A 25 1.10 -0.44 -20.99
CA VAL A 25 1.47 0.31 -19.77
C VAL A 25 1.08 -0.42 -18.48
N ALA A 26 -0.08 -1.08 -18.43
CA ALA A 26 -0.50 -1.83 -17.23
C ALA A 26 0.41 -3.04 -16.93
N GLU A 27 0.84 -3.76 -17.96
CA GLU A 27 1.81 -4.86 -17.83
C GLU A 27 3.17 -4.34 -17.40
N ALA A 28 3.62 -3.20 -17.96
CA ALA A 28 4.84 -2.55 -17.54
C ALA A 28 4.83 -2.21 -16.04
N ILE A 29 3.76 -1.55 -15.58
CA ILE A 29 3.56 -1.21 -14.16
C ILE A 29 3.60 -2.46 -13.29
N TYR A 30 2.90 -3.52 -13.69
CA TYR A 30 2.89 -4.79 -12.96
C TYR A 30 4.30 -5.36 -12.77
N TYR A 31 5.09 -5.46 -13.84
CA TYR A 31 6.43 -6.04 -13.76
C TYR A 31 7.45 -5.14 -13.06
N PHE A 32 7.35 -3.81 -13.20
CA PHE A 32 8.18 -2.90 -12.42
C PHE A 32 7.88 -3.01 -10.92
N LYS A 33 6.60 -3.10 -10.53
CA LYS A 33 6.23 -3.35 -9.14
C LYS A 33 6.71 -4.71 -8.64
N LYS A 34 6.59 -5.77 -9.44
CA LYS A 34 7.15 -7.09 -9.12
C LYS A 34 8.67 -7.05 -8.93
N ALA A 35 9.39 -6.32 -9.77
CA ALA A 35 10.83 -6.11 -9.63
C ALA A 35 11.19 -5.38 -8.31
N LEU A 36 10.40 -4.38 -7.91
CA LEU A 36 10.59 -3.64 -6.65
C LEU A 36 10.20 -4.43 -5.41
N ILE A 37 9.26 -5.39 -5.52
CA ILE A 37 8.98 -6.35 -4.43
C ILE A 37 10.22 -7.22 -4.18
N LEU A 38 10.87 -7.69 -5.25
CA LEU A 38 12.07 -8.52 -5.17
C LEU A 38 13.32 -7.72 -4.77
N HIS A 39 13.44 -6.49 -5.27
CA HIS A 39 14.54 -5.59 -4.95
C HIS A 39 14.05 -4.14 -4.77
N PRO A 40 13.66 -3.75 -3.53
CA PRO A 40 13.11 -2.42 -3.25
C PRO A 40 14.03 -1.24 -3.59
N GLY A 41 15.34 -1.49 -3.69
CA GLY A 41 16.36 -0.50 -4.03
C GLY A 41 16.66 -0.39 -5.52
N LEU A 42 15.95 -1.09 -6.40
CA LEU A 42 16.21 -1.09 -7.84
C LEU A 42 15.77 0.24 -8.49
N ALA A 43 16.63 1.24 -8.41
CA ALA A 43 16.38 2.59 -8.93
C ALA A 43 15.84 2.64 -10.38
N PRO A 44 16.36 1.82 -11.33
CA PRO A 44 15.81 1.79 -12.69
C PRO A 44 14.32 1.40 -12.74
N ALA A 45 13.91 0.40 -11.94
CA ALA A 45 12.52 -0.04 -11.87
C ALA A 45 11.63 1.03 -11.23
N SER A 46 12.12 1.70 -10.17
CA SER A 46 11.38 2.80 -9.54
C SER A 46 11.16 3.98 -10.49
N ASN A 47 12.19 4.37 -11.24
CA ASN A 47 12.10 5.50 -12.17
C ASN A 47 11.15 5.19 -13.32
N ASN A 48 11.27 4.01 -13.93
CA ASN A 48 10.42 3.62 -15.05
C ASN A 48 8.97 3.35 -14.62
N LEU A 49 8.76 2.88 -13.38
CA LEU A 49 7.43 2.78 -12.79
C LEU A 49 6.74 4.14 -12.73
N ALA A 50 7.41 5.16 -12.18
CA ALA A 50 6.85 6.51 -12.11
C ALA A 50 6.51 7.09 -13.49
N VAL A 51 7.35 6.82 -14.50
CA VAL A 51 7.08 7.19 -15.90
C VAL A 51 5.86 6.46 -16.44
N ALA A 52 5.74 5.15 -16.20
CA ALA A 52 4.62 4.35 -16.66
C ALA A 52 3.30 4.72 -15.97
N GLU A 53 3.30 4.98 -14.65
CA GLU A 53 2.12 5.46 -13.93
C GLU A 53 1.67 6.83 -14.42
N LYS A 54 2.61 7.75 -14.68
CA LYS A 54 2.30 9.04 -15.30
C LYS A 54 1.69 8.87 -16.70
N ALA A 55 2.19 7.94 -17.51
CA ALA A 55 1.64 7.64 -18.83
C ALA A 55 0.22 7.02 -18.74
N ALA A 56 -0.06 6.23 -17.71
CA ALA A 56 -1.40 5.74 -17.39
C ALA A 56 -2.33 6.80 -16.76
N GLY A 57 -1.82 8.02 -16.56
CA GLY A 57 -2.51 9.11 -15.87
C GLY A 57 -2.71 8.82 -14.37
N ILE A 58 -2.01 7.86 -13.78
CA ILE A 58 -2.07 7.57 -12.35
C ILE A 58 -1.20 8.61 -11.65
N GLU A 59 -1.86 9.48 -10.87
CA GLU A 59 -1.18 10.57 -10.18
C GLU A 59 -0.58 10.03 -8.88
N GLN A 60 0.76 9.91 -8.84
CA GLN A 60 1.47 9.64 -7.62
C GLN A 60 1.67 10.94 -6.87
N TRP A 61 1.00 11.09 -5.73
CA TRP A 61 1.30 12.17 -4.80
C TRP A 61 2.63 11.87 -4.08
N GLU A 62 3.74 12.14 -4.76
CA GLU A 62 5.06 12.15 -4.12
C GLU A 62 5.28 13.52 -3.48
N LEU A 63 5.14 13.60 -2.16
CA LEU A 63 5.47 14.80 -1.39
C LEU A 63 6.93 15.21 -1.69
N PRO A 64 7.19 16.39 -2.27
CA PRO A 64 8.55 16.86 -2.45
C PRO A 64 9.14 17.21 -1.06
N GLY A 65 10.19 16.51 -0.62
CA GLY A 65 11.07 17.03 0.44
C GLY A 65 11.05 16.38 1.83
N TRP A 66 10.59 15.14 2.02
CA TRP A 66 10.69 14.46 3.33
C TRP A 66 11.85 13.44 3.40
N GLN A 67 13.10 13.92 3.20
CA GLN A 67 14.30 13.05 3.24
C GLN A 67 14.46 12.31 4.58
N PHE A 68 14.05 12.94 5.68
CA PHE A 68 14.05 12.33 7.02
C PHE A 68 13.10 11.14 7.13
N GLY A 69 11.95 11.14 6.43
CA GLY A 69 11.07 9.97 6.42
C GLY A 69 11.72 8.78 5.74
N ARG A 70 12.36 8.96 4.58
CA ARG A 70 13.07 7.84 3.90
C ARG A 70 14.22 7.27 4.75
N PHE A 71 14.82 8.08 5.62
CA PHE A 71 15.77 7.60 6.61
C PHE A 71 15.07 6.82 7.73
N ALA A 72 14.03 7.41 8.32
CA ALA A 72 13.23 6.76 9.35
C ALA A 72 12.63 5.44 8.88
N ASP A 73 12.08 5.39 7.66
CA ASP A 73 11.54 4.18 7.03
C ASP A 73 12.60 3.10 6.90
N ARG A 74 13.82 3.44 6.49
CA ARG A 74 14.93 2.47 6.41
C ARG A 74 15.35 1.95 7.78
N LEU A 75 15.29 2.76 8.83
CA LEU A 75 15.62 2.31 10.19
C LEU A 75 14.47 1.52 10.84
N LEU A 76 13.25 2.03 10.74
CA LEU A 76 12.07 1.49 11.43
C LEU A 76 11.51 0.26 10.72
N SER A 77 11.63 0.14 9.39
CA SER A 77 11.18 -1.06 8.65
C SER A 77 11.89 -2.34 9.07
N ARG A 78 13.09 -2.24 9.66
CA ARG A 78 13.83 -3.39 10.21
C ARG A 78 13.27 -3.89 11.54
N ILE A 79 12.48 -3.07 12.23
CA ILE A 79 11.90 -3.40 13.53
C ILE A 79 10.52 -4.04 13.27
N PRO A 80 10.28 -5.27 13.75
CA PRO A 80 8.96 -5.89 13.70
C PRO A 80 7.89 -4.96 14.27
N GLN A 81 6.79 -4.77 13.54
CA GLN A 81 5.75 -3.81 13.91
C GLN A 81 5.16 -4.07 15.31
N TRP A 82 5.13 -5.33 15.77
CA TRP A 82 4.66 -5.68 17.12
C TRP A 82 5.55 -5.11 18.24
N ILE A 83 6.86 -4.95 18.02
CA ILE A 83 7.78 -4.34 19.02
C ILE A 83 7.45 -2.85 19.19
N LEU A 84 7.16 -2.15 18.09
CA LEU A 84 6.74 -0.75 18.14
C LEU A 84 5.38 -0.61 18.84
N MET A 85 4.43 -1.52 18.58
CA MET A 85 3.14 -1.52 19.28
C MET A 85 3.31 -1.67 20.80
N VAL A 86 4.16 -2.60 21.26
CA VAL A 86 4.46 -2.79 22.68
C VAL A 86 5.15 -1.56 23.29
N PHE A 87 6.08 -0.94 22.57
CA PHE A 87 6.74 0.30 22.99
C PHE A 87 5.73 1.43 23.22
N TYR A 88 4.83 1.71 22.26
CA TYR A 88 3.82 2.75 22.41
C TYR A 88 2.75 2.41 23.48
N LEU A 89 2.43 1.13 23.65
CA LEU A 89 1.54 0.68 24.73
C LEU A 89 2.15 0.97 26.11
N SER A 90 3.46 0.74 26.28
CA SER A 90 4.16 1.07 27.54
C SER A 90 4.11 2.57 27.87
N PHE A 91 4.22 3.43 26.85
CA PHE A 91 4.10 4.88 27.00
C PHE A 91 2.67 5.31 27.33
N ALA A 92 1.66 4.67 26.73
CA ALA A 92 0.25 4.89 27.07
C ALA A 92 -0.05 4.51 28.52
N LEU A 93 0.44 3.35 28.99
CA LEU A 93 0.26 2.90 30.38
C LEU A 93 0.99 3.82 31.38
N SER A 94 2.21 4.27 31.04
CA SER A 94 2.96 5.24 31.85
C SER A 94 2.23 6.60 31.95
N GLY A 95 1.65 7.09 30.86
CA GLY A 95 0.84 8.32 30.86
C GLY A 95 -0.43 8.19 31.69
N LEU A 96 -1.14 7.05 31.60
CA LEU A 96 -2.28 6.70 32.45
C LEU A 96 -1.90 6.63 33.93
N TRP A 97 -0.74 6.05 34.25
CA TRP A 97 -0.24 5.98 35.61
C TRP A 97 0.03 7.38 36.20
N LEU A 98 0.64 8.29 35.43
CA LEU A 98 0.86 9.68 35.84
C LEU A 98 -0.44 10.45 36.08
N TRP A 99 -1.50 10.12 35.32
CA TRP A 99 -2.82 10.72 35.47
C TRP A 99 -3.45 10.41 36.82
N PHE A 100 -3.46 9.13 37.24
CA PHE A 100 -4.00 8.71 38.54
C PHE A 100 -3.13 9.12 39.73
N ARG A 101 -1.80 9.18 39.54
CA ARG A 101 -0.83 9.43 40.62
C ARG A 101 -0.73 10.91 41.02
N SER A 102 -0.90 11.84 40.08
CA SER A 102 -0.53 13.25 40.28
C SER A 102 -1.72 14.14 40.63
N MET A 103 -1.54 15.10 41.55
CA MET A 103 -2.56 16.12 41.88
C MET A 103 -2.47 17.36 40.99
N ALA A 104 -1.32 17.60 40.36
CA ALA A 104 -1.04 18.79 39.56
C ALA A 104 -1.61 18.68 38.14
N LEU A 105 -2.39 19.68 37.73
CA LEU A 105 -3.06 19.73 36.43
C LEU A 105 -2.09 19.59 35.24
N VAL A 106 -0.90 20.24 35.32
CA VAL A 106 0.11 20.19 34.25
C VAL A 106 0.64 18.77 34.01
N ARG A 107 0.84 17.98 35.07
CA ARG A 107 1.33 16.59 34.96
C ARG A 107 0.26 15.66 34.41
N ARG A 108 -1.02 15.88 34.78
CA ARG A 108 -2.16 15.17 34.20
C ARG A 108 -2.33 15.46 32.72
N ALA A 109 -2.23 16.72 32.32
CA ALA A 109 -2.30 17.14 30.92
C ALA A 109 -1.14 16.54 30.10
N ALA A 110 0.09 16.56 30.62
CA ALA A 110 1.24 15.95 29.95
C ALA A 110 1.06 14.43 29.75
N GLY A 111 0.52 13.72 30.76
CA GLY A 111 0.17 12.31 30.64
C GLY A 111 -0.87 12.05 29.56
N GLN A 112 -1.95 12.85 29.52
CA GLN A 112 -3.00 12.74 28.50
C GLN A 112 -2.45 12.97 27.09
N VAL A 113 -1.62 14.00 26.88
CA VAL A 113 -0.99 14.28 25.58
C VAL A 113 -0.09 13.12 25.15
N LEU A 114 0.73 12.58 26.06
CA LEU A 114 1.62 11.44 25.77
C LEU A 114 0.83 10.18 25.39
N THR A 115 -0.26 9.90 26.12
CA THR A 115 -1.14 8.76 25.79
C THR A 115 -1.84 8.95 24.43
N ALA A 116 -2.38 10.14 24.17
CA ALA A 116 -3.05 10.44 22.92
C ALA A 116 -2.09 10.33 21.72
N LEU A 117 -0.88 10.88 21.85
CA LEU A 117 0.16 10.77 20.82
C LEU A 117 0.55 9.31 20.57
N SER A 118 0.71 8.51 21.62
CA SER A 118 1.05 7.10 21.51
C SER A 118 -0.06 6.29 20.81
N LEU A 119 -1.33 6.60 21.08
CA LEU A 119 -2.47 5.96 20.41
C LEU A 119 -2.56 6.33 18.93
N ILE A 120 -2.34 7.61 18.58
CA ILE A 120 -2.33 8.06 17.18
C ILE A 120 -1.26 7.30 16.38
N VAL A 121 -0.05 7.19 16.94
CA VAL A 121 1.04 6.45 16.28
C VAL A 121 0.74 4.96 16.21
N ALA A 122 0.17 4.36 17.25
CA ALA A 122 -0.22 2.95 17.25
C ALA A 122 -1.27 2.64 16.15
N VAL A 123 -2.27 3.52 15.98
CA VAL A 123 -3.26 3.39 14.89
C VAL A 123 -2.59 3.50 13.52
N ALA A 124 -1.67 4.44 13.33
CA ALA A 124 -0.94 4.59 12.08
C ALA A 124 -0.11 3.34 11.75
N LEU A 125 0.61 2.79 12.73
CA LEU A 125 1.38 1.55 12.58
C LEU A 125 0.48 0.34 12.28
N TYR A 126 -0.70 0.27 12.90
CA TYR A 126 -1.67 -0.78 12.63
C TYR A 126 -2.23 -0.68 11.20
N GLN A 127 -2.60 0.52 10.75
CA GLN A 127 -3.03 0.74 9.37
C GLN A 127 -1.92 0.39 8.37
N GLN A 128 -0.68 0.74 8.67
CA GLN A 128 0.48 0.35 7.87
C GLN A 128 0.66 -1.18 7.84
N TYR A 129 0.57 -1.85 8.99
CA TYR A 129 0.63 -3.32 9.08
C TYR A 129 -0.44 -3.98 8.21
N VAL A 130 -1.70 -3.53 8.33
CA VAL A 130 -2.81 -4.07 7.53
C VAL A 130 -2.55 -3.82 6.04
N SER A 131 -2.13 -2.61 5.66
CA SER A 131 -1.86 -2.26 4.26
C SER A 131 -0.73 -3.10 3.65
N HIS A 132 0.37 -3.31 4.38
CA HIS A 132 1.50 -4.11 3.91
C HIS A 132 1.16 -5.60 3.78
N ASN A 133 0.31 -6.14 4.65
CA ASN A 133 -0.01 -7.56 4.66
C ASN A 133 -1.26 -7.93 3.85
N THR A 134 -1.99 -6.94 3.34
CA THR A 134 -3.14 -7.19 2.46
C THR A 134 -2.63 -7.49 1.04
N PRO A 135 -3.10 -8.58 0.40
CA PRO A 135 -2.72 -8.90 -0.99
C PRO A 135 -3.07 -7.76 -1.95
N LYS A 136 -2.13 -7.46 -2.85
CA LYS A 136 -2.24 -6.39 -3.85
C LYS A 136 -2.50 -6.96 -5.23
N ALA A 137 -3.24 -6.23 -6.05
CA ALA A 137 -3.41 -6.51 -7.46
C ALA A 137 -3.31 -5.24 -8.30
N ILE A 138 -2.93 -5.40 -9.56
CA ILE A 138 -2.94 -4.34 -10.57
C ILE A 138 -4.10 -4.59 -11.52
N VAL A 139 -4.82 -3.53 -11.84
CA VAL A 139 -5.89 -3.53 -12.85
C VAL A 139 -5.28 -3.64 -14.24
N MET A 140 -5.61 -4.70 -15.00
CA MET A 140 -4.99 -4.95 -16.31
C MET A 140 -5.73 -4.25 -17.45
N THR A 141 -7.05 -4.07 -17.34
CA THR A 141 -7.91 -3.58 -18.43
C THR A 141 -8.70 -2.34 -18.02
N ALA A 142 -8.76 -1.33 -18.90
CA ALA A 142 -9.42 -0.05 -18.62
C ALA A 142 -10.95 -0.12 -18.60
N ASP A 143 -11.55 -1.19 -19.13
CA ASP A 143 -13.01 -1.37 -19.12
C ASP A 143 -13.55 -1.80 -17.75
N THR A 144 -12.66 -2.05 -16.80
CA THR A 144 -13.03 -2.54 -15.48
C THR A 144 -13.59 -1.48 -14.56
N GLY A 145 -14.49 -1.92 -13.71
CA GLY A 145 -15.14 -1.09 -12.72
C GLY A 145 -15.07 -1.65 -11.33
N LEU A 146 -15.31 -0.73 -10.40
CA LEU A 146 -15.74 -1.02 -9.05
C LEU A 146 -17.28 -1.06 -9.06
N TYR A 147 -17.84 -2.23 -8.82
CA TYR A 147 -19.28 -2.48 -8.76
C TYR A 147 -19.75 -2.49 -7.31
N ILE A 148 -21.00 -2.10 -7.07
CA ILE A 148 -21.60 -2.10 -5.72
C ILE A 148 -21.77 -3.54 -5.21
N SER A 149 -22.14 -4.47 -6.09
CA SER A 149 -22.38 -5.88 -5.81
C SER A 149 -21.55 -6.78 -6.74
N PRO A 150 -21.31 -8.06 -6.39
CA PRO A 150 -20.58 -9.02 -7.22
C PRO A 150 -21.45 -9.54 -8.38
N ASP A 151 -21.91 -8.63 -9.24
CA ASP A 151 -22.77 -8.91 -10.39
C ASP A 151 -22.42 -7.92 -11.52
N GLU A 152 -22.34 -8.41 -12.77
CA GLU A 152 -22.07 -7.58 -13.95
C GLU A 152 -23.22 -6.59 -14.23
N ALA A 153 -24.43 -6.92 -13.80
CA ALA A 153 -25.60 -6.03 -13.89
C ALA A 153 -25.64 -4.93 -12.81
N SER A 154 -24.73 -4.98 -11.83
CA SER A 154 -24.64 -3.96 -10.78
C SER A 154 -24.22 -2.61 -11.35
N GLU A 155 -24.64 -1.53 -10.70
CA GLU A 155 -24.17 -0.19 -11.02
C GLU A 155 -22.65 -0.08 -10.84
N LYS A 156 -21.98 0.52 -11.85
CA LYS A 156 -20.55 0.82 -11.85
C LYS A 156 -20.31 2.11 -11.07
N LYS A 157 -19.79 2.00 -9.85
CA LYS A 157 -19.50 3.12 -8.96
C LYS A 157 -18.25 3.91 -9.38
N TYR A 158 -17.26 3.21 -9.92
CA TYR A 158 -15.96 3.80 -10.29
C TYR A 158 -15.39 3.05 -11.50
N GLY A 159 -14.77 3.77 -12.43
CA GLY A 159 -14.02 3.19 -13.55
C GLY A 159 -12.54 3.22 -13.25
N PHE A 160 -11.89 2.06 -13.28
CA PHE A 160 -10.46 1.96 -13.01
C PHE A 160 -9.62 2.48 -14.17
N ARG A 161 -8.41 2.96 -13.85
CA ARG A 161 -7.37 3.15 -14.85
C ARG A 161 -6.57 1.85 -14.97
N ALA A 162 -6.25 1.44 -16.19
CA ALA A 162 -5.34 0.32 -16.39
C ALA A 162 -3.97 0.65 -15.76
N GLY A 163 -3.45 -0.25 -14.94
CA GLY A 163 -2.25 -0.03 -14.13
C GLY A 163 -2.52 0.40 -12.68
N GLU A 164 -3.77 0.71 -12.32
CA GLU A 164 -4.11 1.11 -10.94
C GLU A 164 -3.90 -0.04 -9.95
N GLU A 165 -3.32 0.29 -8.78
CA GLU A 165 -3.11 -0.68 -7.70
C GLU A 165 -4.31 -0.70 -6.75
N VAL A 166 -4.81 -1.91 -6.50
CA VAL A 166 -5.93 -2.16 -5.58
C VAL A 166 -5.55 -3.21 -4.55
N LEU A 167 -6.16 -3.09 -3.37
CA LEU A 167 -6.01 -4.07 -2.29
C LEU A 167 -7.16 -5.07 -2.35
N ILE A 168 -6.86 -6.36 -2.31
CA ILE A 168 -7.87 -7.43 -2.28
C ILE A 168 -8.29 -7.67 -0.83
N LEU A 169 -9.55 -7.39 -0.53
CA LEU A 169 -10.13 -7.55 0.81
C LEU A 169 -10.83 -8.89 1.01
N ASP A 170 -11.53 -9.38 -0.02
CA ASP A 170 -12.33 -10.60 0.06
C ASP A 170 -12.56 -11.20 -1.33
N ARG A 171 -13.06 -12.44 -1.39
CA ARG A 171 -13.38 -13.15 -2.63
C ARG A 171 -14.71 -13.90 -2.51
N ILE A 172 -15.59 -13.69 -3.49
CA ILE A 172 -16.82 -14.46 -3.65
C ILE A 172 -16.88 -14.97 -5.10
N GLY A 173 -16.65 -16.27 -5.28
CA GLY A 173 -16.58 -16.87 -6.61
C GLY A 173 -15.46 -16.24 -7.45
N GLN A 174 -15.84 -15.63 -8.58
CA GLN A 174 -14.94 -14.91 -9.50
C GLN A 174 -14.80 -13.40 -9.17
N TRP A 175 -15.52 -12.92 -8.16
CA TRP A 175 -15.49 -11.52 -7.76
C TRP A 175 -14.55 -11.30 -6.60
N LEU A 176 -13.71 -10.27 -6.72
CA LEU A 176 -12.83 -9.79 -5.67
C LEU A 176 -13.40 -8.49 -5.10
N LYS A 177 -13.56 -8.44 -3.78
CA LYS A 177 -13.81 -7.19 -3.08
C LYS A 177 -12.49 -6.45 -3.00
N VAL A 178 -12.41 -5.26 -3.58
CA VAL A 178 -11.19 -4.48 -3.65
C VAL A 178 -11.34 -3.10 -3.02
N ARG A 179 -10.21 -2.53 -2.58
CA ARG A 179 -10.10 -1.15 -2.09
C ARG A 179 -9.11 -0.37 -2.94
N THR A 180 -9.52 0.80 -3.42
CA THR A 180 -8.67 1.71 -4.19
C THR A 180 -7.76 2.54 -3.27
N GLN A 181 -6.77 3.23 -3.84
CA GLN A 181 -5.94 4.16 -3.07
C GLN A 181 -6.74 5.31 -2.44
N GLY A 182 -7.86 5.70 -3.07
CA GLY A 182 -8.81 6.69 -2.53
C GLY A 182 -9.73 6.17 -1.43
N TYR A 183 -9.46 4.98 -0.87
CA TYR A 183 -10.28 4.32 0.16
C TYR A 183 -11.67 3.85 -0.30
N GLU A 184 -11.98 3.95 -1.59
CA GLU A 184 -13.24 3.43 -2.13
C GLU A 184 -13.21 1.90 -2.16
N THR A 185 -14.34 1.28 -1.79
CA THR A 185 -14.49 -0.17 -1.78
C THR A 185 -15.65 -0.63 -2.65
N GLY A 186 -15.49 -1.81 -3.25
CA GLY A 186 -16.51 -2.48 -4.05
C GLY A 186 -15.96 -3.74 -4.70
N TRP A 187 -16.65 -4.25 -5.72
CA TRP A 187 -16.36 -5.54 -6.34
C TRP A 187 -15.77 -5.37 -7.74
N SER A 188 -14.84 -6.23 -8.11
CA SER A 188 -14.31 -6.32 -9.47
C SER A 188 -14.03 -7.77 -9.85
N ASP A 189 -14.13 -8.08 -11.13
CA ASP A 189 -13.91 -9.43 -11.64
C ASP A 189 -12.41 -9.79 -11.58
N GLU A 190 -12.12 -10.98 -11.06
CA GLU A 190 -10.76 -11.50 -10.92
C GLU A 190 -10.02 -11.59 -12.26
N LYS A 191 -10.72 -11.85 -13.39
CA LYS A 191 -10.09 -11.97 -14.72
C LYS A 191 -9.35 -10.71 -15.18
N ASN A 192 -9.74 -9.58 -14.61
CA ASN A 192 -9.24 -8.27 -14.97
C ASN A 192 -8.14 -7.76 -14.04
N LEU A 193 -7.88 -8.49 -12.95
CA LEU A 193 -6.93 -8.14 -11.92
C LEU A 193 -5.78 -9.12 -11.92
N ARG A 194 -4.55 -8.62 -11.88
CA ARG A 194 -3.35 -9.46 -11.74
C ARG A 194 -2.75 -9.26 -10.36
N ARG A 195 -2.71 -10.34 -9.57
CA ARG A 195 -2.13 -10.33 -8.21
C ARG A 195 -0.62 -10.10 -8.28
N LEU A 196 -0.10 -9.28 -7.36
CA LEU A 196 1.32 -8.94 -7.23
C LEU A 196 2.13 -9.94 -6.37
N GLN A 197 1.49 -11.01 -5.89
CA GLN A 197 2.07 -12.02 -5.00
C GLN A 197 2.01 -13.40 -5.65
#